data_AF-A0A5C6C3P6-F1
#
_entry.id   AF-A0A5C6C3P6-F1
#
_cell.length_a   1.000
_cell.length_b   1.000
_cell.length_c   1.000
_cell.angle_alpha   90.00
_cell.angle_beta   90.00
_cell.angle_gamma   90.00
#
_symmetry.space_group_name_H-M   'P 1'
#
loop_
_entity.id
_entity.type
_entity.pdbx_description
1 polymer ?
#
loop_
_entity_poly.entity_id
_entity_poly.type
_entity_poly.pdbx_seq_one_letter_code
_entity_poly.pdbx_strand_id
1 'polypeptide(L)'
;MNHQMRTRARRRPGFTLVELLVVIAIIGVLVGLLLPAVQSAREAARRMSCSNNLKQVALAVHNYESSFKVIPAMTGSSSFSVQARVLPYIEQAALSDLIDFEQPLLTGPAWMASFNPVLRTSIETVVPTYLCPSDVGDPRFATDFADGTAGVTAGLSYMFSYGSGTGTHYDDRYRTDGMVWTDSWAGFRDCLDGTSSTVLLAETVLGDQTSGMTQPTPNGPHRRIANWSGTSSVGSSQPGFAVGGSLIENPDLASVFPAEISSYSGTRGSSWIRGVPYATVINGYMTPNNRIPDIGIHGRGFYSSRSYHTGGSMHAMLDGSVHFLTDSVDRDVYHALFSRDGREVVEVP
;
A
#
# COMPACT_ATOMS: atom_id res chain seq x y z
N MET A 1 -48.06 50.68 -61.48
CA MET A 1 -48.66 49.91 -60.37
C MET A 1 -47.63 48.88 -59.89
N ASN A 2 -46.97 49.12 -58.76
CA ASN A 2 -45.94 48.22 -58.22
C ASN A 2 -46.59 47.22 -57.25
N HIS A 3 -46.48 45.92 -57.56
CA HIS A 3 -47.01 44.83 -56.74
C HIS A 3 -45.90 44.30 -55.83
N GLN A 4 -45.95 44.61 -54.52
CA GLN A 4 -45.01 44.04 -53.54
C GLN A 4 -45.50 42.67 -53.06
N MET A 5 -44.75 41.61 -53.38
CA MET A 5 -44.90 40.29 -52.76
C MET A 5 -44.42 40.32 -51.30
N ARG A 6 -45.33 40.16 -50.33
CA ARG A 6 -45.00 39.97 -48.91
C ARG A 6 -44.66 38.49 -48.67
N THR A 7 -43.38 38.18 -48.45
CA THR A 7 -42.95 36.88 -47.91
C THR A 7 -43.44 36.74 -46.48
N ARG A 8 -44.34 35.77 -46.24
CA ARG A 8 -44.91 35.50 -44.92
C ARG A 8 -43.86 34.79 -44.07
N ALA A 9 -43.20 35.52 -43.17
CA ALA A 9 -42.29 34.94 -42.19
C ALA A 9 -43.03 33.88 -41.36
N ARG A 10 -42.65 32.61 -41.49
CA ARG A 10 -43.15 31.52 -40.65
C ARG A 10 -42.79 31.85 -39.20
N ARG A 11 -43.79 32.18 -38.38
CA ARG A 11 -43.62 32.31 -36.93
C ARG A 11 -43.22 30.94 -36.40
N ARG A 12 -41.97 30.79 -35.97
CA ARG A 12 -41.54 29.62 -35.21
C ARG A 12 -42.22 29.70 -33.84
N PRO A 13 -42.90 28.64 -33.37
CA PRO A 13 -43.44 28.64 -32.01
C PRO A 13 -42.29 28.82 -31.02
N GLY A 14 -42.44 29.77 -30.09
CA GLY A 14 -41.49 29.98 -29.00
C GLY A 14 -41.69 28.95 -27.91
N PHE A 15 -40.62 28.60 -27.22
CA PHE A 15 -40.64 27.64 -26.12
C PHE A 15 -41.37 28.22 -24.90
N THR A 16 -42.29 27.45 -24.31
CA THR A 16 -43.02 27.86 -23.12
C THR A 16 -42.22 27.58 -21.84
N LEU A 17 -42.47 28.35 -20.79
CA LEU A 17 -41.83 28.15 -19.48
C LEU A 17 -42.12 26.75 -18.92
N VAL A 18 -43.32 26.22 -19.17
CA VAL A 18 -43.72 24.86 -18.74
C VAL A 18 -42.92 23.78 -19.46
N GLU A 19 -42.74 23.91 -20.78
CA GLU A 19 -41.92 22.96 -21.56
C GLU A 19 -40.46 22.95 -21.06
N LEU A 20 -39.90 24.12 -20.70
CA LEU A 20 -38.57 24.19 -20.10
C LEU A 20 -38.52 23.48 -18.75
N LEU A 21 -39.49 23.75 -17.89
CA LEU A 21 -39.53 23.22 -16.53
C LEU A 21 -39.69 21.70 -16.50
N VAL A 22 -40.51 21.14 -17.40
CA VAL A 22 -40.66 19.68 -17.55
C VAL A 22 -39.36 19.03 -18.02
N VAL A 23 -38.68 19.62 -19.00
CA VAL A 23 -37.42 19.07 -19.53
C VAL A 23 -36.32 19.06 -18.46
N ILE A 24 -36.15 20.16 -17.71
CA ILE A 24 -35.17 20.20 -16.62
C ILE A 24 -35.54 19.22 -15.50
N ALA A 25 -36.84 19.02 -15.20
CA ALA A 25 -37.27 18.05 -14.21
C ALA A 25 -36.95 16.61 -14.62
N ILE A 26 -37.20 16.25 -15.89
CA ILE A 26 -36.86 14.92 -16.42
C ILE A 26 -35.35 14.70 -16.40
N ILE A 27 -34.56 15.67 -16.89
CA ILE A 27 -33.09 15.58 -16.85
C ILE A 27 -32.61 15.46 -15.39
N GLY A 28 -33.17 16.24 -14.48
CA GLY A 28 -32.84 16.18 -13.05
C GLY A 28 -33.10 14.80 -12.44
N VAL A 29 -34.23 14.17 -12.74
CA VAL A 29 -34.55 12.81 -12.29
C VAL A 29 -33.60 11.78 -12.91
N LEU A 30 -33.36 11.85 -14.23
CA LEU A 30 -32.45 10.93 -14.92
C LEU A 30 -31.02 11.03 -14.36
N VAL A 31 -30.49 12.24 -14.21
CA VAL A 31 -29.16 12.46 -13.63
C VAL A 31 -29.11 12.01 -12.16
N GLY A 32 -30.16 12.29 -11.39
CA GLY A 32 -30.27 11.87 -9.99
C GLY A 32 -30.23 10.36 -9.80
N LEU A 33 -30.80 9.58 -10.73
CA LEU A 33 -30.76 8.13 -10.72
C LEU A 33 -29.47 7.55 -11.31
N LEU A 34 -28.90 8.20 -12.33
CA LEU A 34 -27.71 7.72 -13.04
C LEU A 34 -26.40 8.01 -12.29
N LEU A 35 -26.29 9.13 -11.58
CA LEU A 35 -25.03 9.51 -10.93
C LEU A 35 -24.58 8.48 -9.87
N PRO A 36 -25.43 8.02 -8.93
CA PRO A 36 -25.02 6.99 -7.97
C PRO A 36 -24.62 5.68 -8.64
N ALA A 37 -25.34 5.28 -9.70
CA ALA A 37 -25.07 4.06 -10.44
C ALA A 37 -23.74 4.11 -11.21
N VAL A 38 -23.40 5.25 -11.82
CA VAL A 38 -22.12 5.41 -12.52
C VAL A 38 -20.96 5.39 -11.52
N GLN A 39 -21.11 5.98 -10.33
CA GLN A 39 -20.05 5.96 -9.32
C GLN A 39 -19.82 4.55 -8.76
N SER A 40 -20.89 3.81 -8.46
CA SER A 40 -20.77 2.42 -7.98
C SER A 40 -20.11 1.52 -9.03
N ALA A 41 -20.49 1.66 -10.30
CA ALA A 41 -19.87 0.92 -11.40
C ALA A 41 -18.38 1.27 -11.56
N ARG A 42 -18.01 2.54 -11.45
CA ARG A 42 -16.60 2.98 -11.49
C ARG A 42 -15.80 2.40 -10.33
N GLU A 43 -16.35 2.38 -9.13
CA GLU A 43 -15.66 1.83 -7.98
C GLU A 43 -15.49 0.31 -8.07
N ALA A 44 -16.51 -0.41 -8.53
CA ALA A 44 -16.39 -1.83 -8.82
C ALA A 44 -15.29 -2.11 -9.86
N ALA A 45 -15.19 -1.29 -10.91
CA ALA A 45 -14.13 -1.41 -11.90
C ALA A 45 -12.74 -1.16 -11.30
N ARG A 46 -12.58 -0.12 -10.47
CA ARG A 46 -11.31 0.14 -9.78
C ARG A 46 -10.91 -1.00 -8.85
N ARG A 47 -11.88 -1.56 -8.13
CA ARG A 47 -11.69 -2.73 -7.25
C ARG A 47 -11.26 -3.97 -8.02
N MET A 48 -11.85 -4.23 -9.18
CA MET A 48 -11.40 -5.31 -10.07
C MET A 48 -9.96 -5.07 -10.56
N SER A 49 -9.61 -3.84 -10.92
CA SER A 49 -8.23 -3.50 -11.30
C SER A 49 -7.23 -3.70 -10.16
N CYS A 50 -7.55 -3.28 -8.93
CA CYS A 50 -6.63 -3.48 -7.81
C CYS A 50 -6.46 -4.98 -7.46
N SER A 51 -7.54 -5.77 -7.54
CA SER A 51 -7.47 -7.23 -7.40
C SER A 51 -6.59 -7.89 -8.48
N ASN A 52 -6.71 -7.45 -9.74
CA ASN A 52 -5.87 -7.95 -10.83
C ASN A 52 -4.39 -7.57 -10.66
N ASN A 53 -4.09 -6.36 -10.22
CA ASN A 53 -2.72 -5.92 -9.94
C ASN A 53 -2.09 -6.78 -8.83
N LEU A 54 -2.80 -6.98 -7.71
CA LEU A 54 -2.36 -7.89 -6.64
C LEU A 54 -2.12 -9.31 -7.15
N LYS A 55 -3.04 -9.84 -7.97
CA LYS A 55 -2.89 -11.16 -8.60
C LYS A 55 -1.64 -11.23 -9.46
N GLN A 56 -1.35 -10.20 -10.26
CA GLN A 56 -0.14 -10.14 -11.09
C GLN A 56 1.14 -10.19 -10.24
N VAL A 57 1.20 -9.41 -9.16
CA VAL A 57 2.37 -9.42 -8.26
C VAL A 57 2.50 -10.77 -7.53
N ALA A 58 1.40 -11.39 -7.11
CA ALA A 58 1.44 -12.71 -6.50
C ALA A 58 1.95 -13.77 -7.49
N LEU A 59 1.46 -13.77 -8.74
CA LEU A 59 1.94 -14.70 -9.77
C LEU A 59 3.41 -14.45 -10.14
N ALA A 60 3.86 -13.20 -10.10
CA ALA A 60 5.27 -12.87 -10.28
C ALA A 60 6.17 -13.49 -9.21
N VAL A 61 5.69 -13.58 -7.97
CA VAL A 61 6.38 -14.29 -6.88
C VAL A 61 6.46 -15.79 -7.15
N HIS A 62 5.40 -16.41 -7.67
CA HIS A 62 5.43 -17.83 -8.09
C HIS A 62 6.43 -18.07 -9.21
N ASN A 63 6.52 -17.17 -10.20
CA ASN A 63 7.51 -17.28 -11.27
C ASN A 63 8.95 -17.09 -10.77
N TYR A 64 9.15 -16.18 -9.82
CA TYR A 64 10.41 -16.01 -9.11
C TYR A 64 10.77 -17.30 -8.35
N GLU A 65 9.86 -17.84 -7.54
CA GLU A 65 10.07 -19.07 -6.77
C GLU A 65 10.37 -20.27 -7.67
N SER A 66 9.66 -20.41 -8.80
CA SER A 66 9.93 -21.47 -9.76
C SER A 66 11.39 -21.47 -10.25
N SER A 67 11.97 -20.27 -10.39
CA SER A 67 13.35 -20.07 -10.86
C SER A 67 14.40 -20.19 -9.75
N PHE A 68 14.12 -19.63 -8.56
CA PHE A 68 15.09 -19.49 -7.47
C PHE A 68 14.87 -20.44 -6.28
N LYS A 69 13.76 -21.19 -6.26
CA LYS A 69 13.33 -22.12 -5.18
C LYS A 69 13.07 -21.47 -3.82
N VAL A 70 12.96 -20.14 -3.82
CA VAL A 70 12.64 -19.28 -2.70
C VAL A 70 11.80 -18.12 -3.22
N ILE A 71 10.92 -17.56 -2.40
CA ILE A 71 10.27 -16.29 -2.70
C ILE A 71 11.25 -15.13 -2.51
N PRO A 72 11.06 -13.99 -3.19
CA PRO A 72 11.98 -12.88 -3.06
C PRO A 72 11.90 -12.24 -1.68
N ALA A 73 13.04 -11.81 -1.16
CA ALA A 73 13.14 -11.10 0.11
C ALA A 73 13.67 -9.67 -0.08
N MET A 74 13.40 -8.82 0.90
CA MET A 74 14.10 -7.54 1.01
C MET A 74 15.45 -7.75 1.68
N THR A 75 16.43 -6.92 1.35
CA THR A 75 17.80 -7.02 1.89
C THR A 75 18.14 -5.85 2.83
N GLY A 76 17.12 -5.39 3.58
CA GLY A 76 17.21 -4.32 4.57
C GLY A 76 16.90 -2.92 4.06
N SER A 77 16.76 -1.97 5.00
CA SER A 77 16.26 -0.62 4.72
C SER A 77 17.18 0.27 3.88
N SER A 78 18.44 -0.13 3.68
CA SER A 78 19.38 0.57 2.80
C SER A 78 19.60 -0.15 1.47
N SER A 79 18.81 -1.18 1.20
CA SER A 79 18.94 -2.06 0.04
C SER A 79 17.59 -2.26 -0.65
N PHE A 80 17.53 -3.23 -1.55
CA PHE A 80 16.39 -3.47 -2.44
C PHE A 80 15.22 -4.16 -1.75
N SER A 81 14.02 -3.80 -2.20
CA SER A 81 12.74 -4.37 -1.80
C SER A 81 12.45 -5.71 -2.51
N VAL A 82 11.37 -6.37 -2.08
CA VAL A 82 10.82 -7.54 -2.80
C VAL A 82 10.27 -7.14 -4.17
N GLN A 83 9.62 -5.98 -4.24
CA GLN A 83 9.04 -5.41 -5.45
C GLN A 83 10.11 -5.20 -6.53
N ALA A 84 11.34 -4.82 -6.16
CA ALA A 84 12.43 -4.69 -7.13
C ALA A 84 12.80 -6.02 -7.79
N ARG A 85 12.70 -7.14 -7.06
CA ARG A 85 13.14 -8.47 -7.51
C ARG A 85 12.12 -9.17 -8.41
N VAL A 86 10.84 -8.78 -8.33
CA VAL A 86 9.77 -9.40 -9.14
C VAL A 86 9.46 -8.65 -10.44
N LEU A 87 10.13 -7.52 -10.72
CA LEU A 87 9.93 -6.73 -11.93
C LEU A 87 9.97 -7.54 -13.25
N PRO A 88 10.93 -8.48 -13.46
CA PRO A 88 10.96 -9.28 -14.69
C PRO A 88 9.67 -10.06 -14.95
N TYR A 89 8.91 -10.36 -13.90
CA TYR A 89 7.74 -11.21 -13.93
C TYR A 89 6.40 -10.45 -13.90
N ILE A 90 6.44 -9.10 -13.98
CA ILE A 90 5.25 -8.23 -14.10
C ILE A 90 5.31 -7.33 -15.34
N GLU A 91 5.87 -7.82 -16.45
CA GLU A 91 6.04 -7.06 -17.70
C GLU A 91 6.91 -5.81 -17.53
N GLN A 92 7.87 -5.82 -16.59
CA GLN A 92 8.84 -4.75 -16.33
C GLN A 92 10.30 -5.19 -16.53
N ALA A 93 10.54 -6.13 -17.46
CA ALA A 93 11.89 -6.64 -17.76
C ALA A 93 12.88 -5.53 -18.13
N ALA A 94 12.48 -4.60 -19.02
CA ALA A 94 13.35 -3.48 -19.42
C ALA A 94 13.74 -2.55 -18.25
N LEU A 95 12.86 -2.38 -17.27
CA LEU A 95 13.16 -1.62 -16.05
C LEU A 95 14.07 -2.43 -15.12
N SER A 96 13.87 -3.74 -15.03
CA SER A 96 14.72 -4.63 -14.25
C SER A 96 16.16 -4.67 -14.78
N ASP A 97 16.36 -4.61 -16.09
CA ASP A 97 17.69 -4.60 -16.72
C ASP A 97 18.52 -3.36 -16.35
N LEU A 98 17.88 -2.29 -15.87
CA LEU A 98 18.54 -1.09 -15.36
C LEU A 98 19.00 -1.23 -13.90
N ILE A 99 18.63 -2.30 -13.20
CA ILE A 99 18.93 -2.51 -11.79
C ILE A 99 20.05 -3.53 -11.67
N ASP A 100 21.24 -3.04 -11.31
CA ASP A 100 22.34 -3.88 -10.83
C ASP A 100 22.22 -4.05 -9.31
N PHE A 101 21.85 -5.25 -8.85
CA PHE A 101 21.69 -5.56 -7.43
C PHE A 101 23.02 -5.61 -6.66
N GLU A 102 24.16 -5.66 -7.35
CA GLU A 102 25.49 -5.54 -6.74
C GLU A 102 25.86 -4.07 -6.46
N GLN A 103 25.18 -3.12 -7.11
CA GLN A 103 25.34 -1.71 -6.80
C GLN A 103 24.55 -1.33 -5.55
N PRO A 104 25.13 -0.53 -4.64
CA PRO A 104 24.40 -0.07 -3.47
C PRO A 104 23.25 0.84 -3.89
N LEU A 105 22.04 0.54 -3.41
CA LEU A 105 20.85 1.38 -3.64
C LEU A 105 21.02 2.77 -3.00
N LEU A 106 21.53 2.80 -1.76
CA LEU A 106 21.88 4.02 -1.04
C LEU A 106 23.39 4.11 -0.84
N THR A 107 23.94 5.31 -0.93
CA THR A 107 25.37 5.58 -0.67
C THR A 107 25.52 6.63 0.43
N GLY A 108 26.68 6.65 1.08
CA GLY A 108 26.95 7.49 2.25
C GLY A 108 26.81 6.74 3.59
N PRO A 109 27.03 7.44 4.72
CA PRO A 109 26.94 6.83 6.04
C PRO A 109 25.49 6.48 6.40
N ALA A 110 25.28 5.43 7.21
CA ALA A 110 23.95 4.89 7.50
C ALA A 110 22.94 5.92 8.05
N TRP A 111 23.40 6.96 8.75
CA TRP A 111 22.55 8.02 9.31
C TRP A 111 22.20 9.14 8.33
N MET A 112 22.82 9.18 7.13
CA MET A 112 22.60 10.18 6.07
C MET A 112 22.74 9.54 4.69
N ALA A 113 22.29 8.30 4.53
CA ALA A 113 22.39 7.60 3.26
C ALA A 113 21.37 8.16 2.25
N SER A 114 21.83 8.45 1.04
CA SER A 114 21.01 9.00 -0.06
C SER A 114 21.01 8.06 -1.25
N PHE A 115 20.01 8.18 -2.13
CA PHE A 115 19.91 7.32 -3.30
C PHE A 115 21.12 7.44 -4.22
N ASN A 116 21.59 6.30 -4.73
CA ASN A 116 22.66 6.25 -5.70
C ASN A 116 22.18 6.83 -7.05
N PRO A 117 22.80 7.91 -7.57
CA PRO A 117 22.37 8.55 -8.82
C PRO A 117 22.48 7.64 -10.05
N VAL A 118 23.31 6.58 -10.00
CA VAL A 118 23.39 5.57 -11.07
C VAL A 118 22.03 4.88 -11.30
N LEU A 119 21.23 4.71 -10.24
CA LEU A 119 19.94 4.03 -10.28
C LEU A 119 18.77 5.00 -10.47
N ARG A 120 19.02 6.29 -10.75
CA ARG A 120 17.99 7.34 -10.80
C ARG A 120 16.81 6.97 -11.69
N THR A 121 17.08 6.52 -12.91
CA THR A 121 16.03 6.15 -13.86
C THR A 121 15.11 5.08 -13.27
N SER A 122 15.67 4.07 -12.60
CA SER A 122 14.89 3.03 -11.93
C SER A 122 14.08 3.60 -10.77
N ILE A 123 14.71 4.39 -9.88
CA ILE A 123 14.08 4.96 -8.68
C ILE A 123 12.90 5.90 -9.03
N GLU A 124 13.02 6.70 -10.09
CA GLU A 124 12.02 7.68 -10.51
C GLU A 124 10.88 7.08 -11.35
N THR A 125 11.04 5.85 -11.87
CA THR A 125 10.06 5.21 -12.74
C THR A 125 8.85 4.70 -11.96
N VAL A 126 7.68 5.22 -12.30
CA VAL A 126 6.41 4.73 -11.75
C VAL A 126 6.01 3.42 -12.43
N VAL A 127 5.78 2.37 -11.64
CA VAL A 127 5.31 1.06 -12.10
C VAL A 127 3.79 0.98 -11.90
N PRO A 128 2.96 1.05 -12.96
CA PRO A 128 1.50 1.10 -12.81
C PRO A 128 0.89 -0.11 -12.10
N THR A 129 1.46 -1.30 -12.27
CA THR A 129 1.03 -2.54 -11.61
C THR A 129 1.20 -2.47 -10.08
N TYR A 130 2.03 -1.56 -9.56
CA TYR A 130 2.17 -1.35 -8.12
C TYR A 130 1.19 -0.33 -7.54
N LEU A 131 0.32 0.29 -8.34
CA LEU A 131 -0.60 1.33 -7.89
C LEU A 131 -2.05 0.85 -7.91
N CYS A 132 -2.81 1.18 -6.87
CA CYS A 132 -4.25 0.96 -6.84
C CYS A 132 -4.96 2.19 -7.45
N PRO A 133 -5.73 2.05 -8.54
CA PRO A 133 -6.46 3.17 -9.15
C PRO A 133 -7.49 3.87 -8.24
N SER A 134 -7.86 3.29 -7.10
CA SER A 134 -8.69 3.99 -6.10
C SER A 134 -7.89 4.95 -5.22
N ASP A 135 -6.57 4.81 -5.16
CA ASP A 135 -5.71 5.79 -4.50
C ASP A 135 -5.30 6.90 -5.48
N VAL A 136 -5.80 8.10 -5.22
CA VAL A 136 -5.54 9.30 -6.04
C VAL A 136 -4.33 10.10 -5.56
N GLY A 137 -3.53 9.56 -4.62
CA GLY A 137 -2.28 10.20 -4.18
C GLY A 137 -1.26 10.31 -5.31
N ASP A 138 -0.40 11.32 -5.26
CA ASP A 138 0.74 11.40 -6.17
C ASP A 138 1.77 10.32 -5.78
N PRO A 139 2.09 9.37 -6.68
CA PRO A 139 3.06 8.33 -6.38
C PRO A 139 4.51 8.83 -6.40
N ARG A 140 4.79 10.10 -6.71
CA ARG A 140 6.15 10.66 -6.69
C ARG A 140 6.44 11.35 -5.37
N PHE A 141 7.43 10.86 -4.63
CA PHE A 141 7.86 11.44 -3.36
C PHE A 141 9.21 12.11 -3.54
N ALA A 142 9.34 13.35 -3.06
CA ALA A 142 10.61 14.08 -3.10
C ALA A 142 11.72 13.31 -2.37
N THR A 143 12.92 13.33 -2.93
CA THR A 143 14.11 12.71 -2.34
C THR A 143 15.38 13.43 -2.82
N ASP A 144 16.50 13.14 -2.17
CA ASP A 144 17.81 13.64 -2.56
C ASP A 144 18.71 12.47 -2.98
N PHE A 145 19.49 12.71 -4.02
CA PHE A 145 20.51 11.78 -4.49
C PHE A 145 21.88 12.12 -3.90
N ALA A 146 22.77 11.13 -3.86
CA ALA A 146 24.09 11.28 -3.24
C ALA A 146 25.03 12.24 -3.98
N ASP A 147 24.70 12.64 -5.22
CA ASP A 147 25.37 13.71 -5.95
C ASP A 147 24.91 15.12 -5.53
N GLY A 148 24.01 15.22 -4.54
CA GLY A 148 23.48 16.47 -4.01
C GLY A 148 22.33 17.05 -4.84
N THR A 149 21.83 16.33 -5.84
CA THR A 149 20.70 16.80 -6.65
C THR A 149 19.37 16.28 -6.10
N ALA A 150 18.35 17.12 -6.20
CA ALA A 150 16.99 16.72 -5.89
C ALA A 150 16.45 15.73 -6.93
N GLY A 151 15.50 14.90 -6.53
CA GLY A 151 14.75 14.04 -7.43
C GLY A 151 13.51 13.48 -6.76
N VAL A 152 13.00 12.39 -7.30
CA VAL A 152 11.83 11.70 -6.73
C VAL A 152 12.06 10.21 -6.65
N THR A 153 11.31 9.55 -5.78
CA THR A 153 11.11 8.09 -5.82
C THR A 153 9.66 7.80 -6.18
N ALA A 154 9.45 6.72 -6.93
CA ALA A 154 8.12 6.22 -7.24
C ALA A 154 7.61 5.29 -6.12
N GLY A 155 6.40 5.55 -5.66
CA GLY A 155 5.74 4.80 -4.59
C GLY A 155 4.95 3.59 -5.06
N LEU A 156 4.23 2.97 -4.12
CA LEU A 156 3.39 1.80 -4.33
C LEU A 156 2.15 1.76 -3.42
N SER A 157 1.20 0.92 -3.81
CA SER A 157 -0.08 0.63 -3.15
C SER A 157 -0.24 -0.85 -2.79
N TYR A 158 0.80 -1.68 -2.94
CA TYR A 158 0.79 -3.09 -2.52
C TYR A 158 2.08 -3.47 -1.79
N MET A 159 1.94 -4.02 -0.57
CA MET A 159 3.06 -4.37 0.31
C MET A 159 2.97 -5.82 0.74
N PHE A 160 4.14 -6.43 0.94
CA PHE A 160 4.26 -7.83 1.32
C PHE A 160 3.96 -8.06 2.80
N SER A 161 3.40 -9.21 3.14
CA SER A 161 3.23 -9.61 4.53
C SER A 161 4.56 -10.03 5.14
N TYR A 162 4.91 -9.38 6.25
CA TYR A 162 6.02 -9.82 7.10
C TYR A 162 5.53 -10.42 8.41
N GLY A 163 4.25 -10.79 8.51
CA GLY A 163 3.76 -11.57 9.65
C GLY A 163 2.57 -10.96 10.36
N SER A 164 2.15 -11.58 11.46
CA SER A 164 1.04 -11.10 12.29
C SER A 164 1.38 -9.78 12.99
N GLY A 165 2.68 -9.51 13.20
CA GLY A 165 3.15 -8.38 14.01
C GLY A 165 2.96 -8.59 15.52
N THR A 166 2.42 -9.74 15.94
CA THR A 166 2.26 -10.12 17.34
C THR A 166 3.60 -10.52 17.97
N GLY A 167 3.65 -10.55 19.30
CA GLY A 167 4.87 -10.68 20.08
C GLY A 167 5.81 -9.53 19.72
N THR A 168 6.90 -9.86 19.05
CA THR A 168 7.89 -8.93 18.51
C THR A 168 8.03 -8.99 16.98
N HIS A 169 7.10 -9.65 16.28
CA HIS A 169 7.16 -9.85 14.82
C HIS A 169 6.89 -8.58 14.00
N TYR A 170 6.76 -7.43 14.66
CA TYR A 170 6.73 -6.11 14.02
C TYR A 170 8.15 -5.60 13.64
N ASP A 171 9.21 -6.33 14.01
CA ASP A 171 10.62 -6.03 13.69
C ASP A 171 11.15 -6.96 12.58
N ASP A 172 11.15 -6.45 11.35
CA ASP A 172 11.52 -7.18 10.13
C ASP A 172 13.01 -7.56 10.04
N ARG A 173 13.86 -7.07 10.96
CA ARG A 173 15.29 -7.40 11.00
C ARG A 173 15.55 -8.83 11.47
N TYR A 174 14.55 -9.44 12.10
CA TYR A 174 14.60 -10.78 12.66
C TYR A 174 13.55 -11.67 11.99
N ARG A 175 13.68 -12.99 12.18
CA ARG A 175 12.68 -13.94 11.70
C ARG A 175 11.31 -13.58 12.28
N THR A 176 10.35 -13.35 11.39
CA THR A 176 8.95 -13.19 11.74
C THR A 176 8.15 -14.46 11.44
N ASP A 177 6.87 -14.42 11.78
CA ASP A 177 5.90 -15.46 11.48
C ASP A 177 5.22 -15.26 10.11
N GLY A 178 5.64 -14.27 9.31
CA GLY A 178 5.21 -14.09 7.92
C GLY A 178 6.18 -14.70 6.92
N MET A 179 5.88 -14.55 5.63
CA MET A 179 6.70 -15.09 4.55
C MET A 179 7.88 -14.18 4.18
N VAL A 180 7.79 -12.87 4.39
CA VAL A 180 8.78 -11.89 3.93
C VAL A 180 9.31 -11.04 5.08
N TRP A 181 10.52 -11.30 5.57
CA TRP A 181 11.28 -10.36 6.41
C TRP A 181 12.66 -10.08 5.77
N THR A 182 13.48 -9.23 6.40
CA THR A 182 14.84 -8.94 5.88
C THR A 182 15.65 -10.24 5.78
N ASP A 183 16.18 -10.52 4.59
CA ASP A 183 16.99 -11.71 4.27
C ASP A 183 16.28 -13.05 4.53
N SER A 184 14.94 -13.06 4.49
CA SER A 184 14.12 -14.25 4.75
C SER A 184 14.35 -15.40 3.77
N TRP A 185 14.31 -15.10 2.47
CA TRP A 185 14.46 -16.06 1.36
C TRP A 185 13.69 -17.38 1.59
N ALA A 186 12.46 -17.27 2.08
CA ALA A 186 11.63 -18.41 2.46
C ALA A 186 11.17 -19.21 1.23
N GLY A 187 10.98 -20.51 1.36
CA GLY A 187 10.32 -21.33 0.34
C GLY A 187 8.85 -21.60 0.67
N PHE A 188 8.04 -22.05 -0.30
CA PHE A 188 6.65 -22.44 -0.02
C PHE A 188 6.53 -23.53 1.06
N ARG A 189 7.53 -24.40 1.19
CA ARG A 189 7.63 -25.42 2.24
C ARG A 189 7.67 -24.85 3.67
N ASP A 190 8.03 -23.58 3.81
CA ASP A 190 8.12 -22.91 5.12
C ASP A 190 6.76 -22.34 5.56
N CYS A 191 5.72 -22.46 4.71
CA CYS A 191 4.34 -22.10 5.02
C CYS A 191 3.56 -23.32 5.50
N LEU A 192 3.44 -23.48 6.81
CA LEU A 192 2.77 -24.62 7.43
C LEU A 192 1.25 -24.47 7.51
N ASP A 193 0.74 -23.24 7.37
CA ASP A 193 -0.69 -22.89 7.49
C ASP A 193 -1.47 -23.10 6.18
N GLY A 194 -0.76 -23.47 5.11
CA GLY A 194 -1.32 -23.63 3.78
C GLY A 194 -1.29 -22.33 2.98
N THR A 195 -0.88 -22.44 1.72
CA THR A 195 -0.68 -21.28 0.83
C THR A 195 -1.97 -20.50 0.55
N SER A 196 -3.15 -21.13 0.69
CA SER A 196 -4.45 -20.49 0.52
C SER A 196 -4.91 -19.69 1.74
N SER A 197 -4.30 -19.91 2.91
CA SER A 197 -4.69 -19.30 4.19
C SER A 197 -3.63 -18.35 4.75
N THR A 198 -2.50 -18.18 4.06
CA THR A 198 -1.46 -17.20 4.44
C THR A 198 -1.44 -16.02 3.46
N VAL A 199 -1.60 -14.80 3.96
CA VAL A 199 -1.49 -13.56 3.19
C VAL A 199 -0.04 -13.36 2.75
N LEU A 200 0.16 -13.13 1.46
CA LEU A 200 1.46 -12.81 0.87
C LEU A 200 1.65 -11.30 0.69
N LEU A 201 0.62 -10.61 0.25
CA LEU A 201 0.64 -9.15 0.07
C LEU A 201 -0.77 -8.57 0.19
N ALA A 202 -0.87 -7.30 0.56
CA ALA A 202 -2.16 -6.63 0.60
C ALA A 202 -2.07 -5.16 0.16
N GLU A 203 -3.25 -4.60 -0.05
CA GLU A 203 -3.45 -3.20 -0.37
C GLU A 203 -2.92 -2.25 0.71
N THR A 204 -2.45 -1.13 0.20
CA THR A 204 -2.02 0.03 0.95
C THR A 204 -2.40 1.31 0.25
N VAL A 205 -2.33 2.42 1.01
CA VAL A 205 -2.38 3.77 0.45
C VAL A 205 -1.01 4.44 0.49
N LEU A 206 -0.78 5.29 -0.49
CA LEU A 206 0.31 6.25 -0.57
C LEU A 206 0.17 7.26 0.58
N GLY A 207 1.30 7.58 1.20
CA GLY A 207 1.35 8.63 2.20
C GLY A 207 1.04 10.01 1.60
N ASP A 208 0.57 10.94 2.44
CA ASP A 208 0.22 12.29 2.01
C ASP A 208 1.42 13.22 1.77
N GLN A 209 2.65 12.70 1.89
CA GLN A 209 3.92 13.41 1.73
C GLN A 209 4.15 14.54 2.73
N THR A 210 3.30 14.70 3.74
CA THR A 210 3.48 15.72 4.78
C THR A 210 4.26 15.15 5.94
N SER A 211 4.96 16.00 6.71
CA SER A 211 5.65 15.62 7.95
C SER A 211 5.44 16.70 9.00
N GLY A 212 5.46 16.33 10.28
CA GLY A 212 5.36 17.28 11.39
C GLY A 212 4.58 16.76 12.59
N MET A 213 4.18 17.65 13.49
CA MET A 213 3.50 17.29 14.74
C MET A 213 1.98 17.24 14.61
N THR A 214 1.42 17.67 13.48
CA THR A 214 -0.03 17.71 13.27
C THR A 214 -0.61 16.30 13.11
N GLN A 215 -1.45 15.91 14.06
CA GLN A 215 -2.17 14.64 14.06
C GLN A 215 -3.03 14.48 12.79
N PRO A 216 -3.07 13.28 12.18
CA PRO A 216 -3.92 13.00 11.04
C PRO A 216 -5.38 12.85 11.50
N THR A 217 -6.09 13.98 11.63
CA THR A 217 -7.49 14.02 12.06
C THR A 217 -8.43 14.30 10.90
N PRO A 218 -9.72 13.91 10.99
CA PRO A 218 -10.23 12.58 11.29
C PRO A 218 -10.41 11.73 10.01
N ASN A 219 -10.30 12.36 8.83
CA ASN A 219 -10.56 11.75 7.53
C ASN A 219 -9.23 11.53 6.78
N GLY A 220 -8.40 10.63 7.29
CA GLY A 220 -7.11 10.31 6.66
C GLY A 220 -6.03 9.65 7.52
N PRO A 221 -6.31 8.98 8.66
CA PRO A 221 -5.25 8.38 9.48
C PRO A 221 -4.42 7.36 8.70
N HIS A 222 -5.00 6.73 7.68
CA HIS A 222 -4.35 5.72 6.86
C HIS A 222 -3.20 6.23 5.98
N ARG A 223 -3.09 7.54 5.72
CA ARG A 223 -1.99 8.12 4.93
C ARG A 223 -0.77 8.53 5.75
N ARG A 224 -0.86 8.48 7.08
CA ARG A 224 0.16 9.03 7.97
C ARG A 224 0.62 7.95 8.95
N ILE A 225 1.92 7.89 9.15
CA ILE A 225 2.56 7.04 10.15
C ILE A 225 2.78 7.89 11.39
N ALA A 226 2.30 7.41 12.54
CA ALA A 226 2.53 7.98 13.85
C ALA A 226 3.86 7.44 14.41
N ASN A 227 4.84 8.32 14.58
CA ASN A 227 6.17 7.95 15.07
C ASN A 227 6.16 7.85 16.59
N TRP A 228 6.42 6.65 17.10
CA TRP A 228 6.52 6.35 18.53
C TRP A 228 8.00 6.29 18.95
N SER A 229 8.32 6.94 20.07
CA SER A 229 9.70 7.05 20.56
C SER A 229 10.09 5.81 21.34
N GLY A 230 10.79 4.88 20.69
CA GLY A 230 11.39 3.70 21.32
C GLY A 230 12.89 3.62 21.09
N THR A 231 13.59 2.86 21.92
CA THR A 231 14.97 2.45 21.67
C THR A 231 14.98 1.08 21.02
N SER A 232 15.86 0.86 20.04
CA SER A 232 16.19 -0.51 19.66
C SER A 232 16.80 -1.18 20.89
N SER A 233 16.52 -2.46 21.09
CA SER A 233 17.07 -3.32 22.16
C SER A 233 18.59 -3.55 22.01
N VAL A 234 19.36 -2.51 21.63
CA VAL A 234 20.80 -2.58 21.34
C VAL A 234 21.54 -3.00 22.62
N GLY A 235 21.77 -4.31 22.75
CA GLY A 235 22.33 -4.93 23.95
C GLY A 235 21.84 -6.37 24.20
N SER A 236 20.73 -6.81 23.62
CA SER A 236 20.30 -8.21 23.66
C SER A 236 20.09 -8.75 22.24
N SER A 237 20.39 -10.02 22.03
CA SER A 237 20.12 -10.79 20.81
C SER A 237 18.61 -11.00 20.56
N GLN A 238 17.77 -10.05 20.97
CA GLN A 238 16.31 -10.20 21.03
C GLN A 238 15.62 -9.22 20.08
N PRO A 239 14.65 -9.70 19.29
CA PRO A 239 13.86 -8.87 18.39
C PRO A 239 13.05 -7.81 19.14
N GLY A 240 12.76 -6.69 18.48
CA GLY A 240 11.83 -5.67 18.96
C GLY A 240 12.46 -4.34 19.41
N PHE A 241 11.62 -3.54 20.06
CA PHE A 241 11.93 -2.19 20.56
C PHE A 241 11.50 -2.08 22.02
N ALA A 242 12.13 -1.17 22.77
CA ALA A 242 11.80 -0.92 24.16
C ALA A 242 11.36 0.53 24.39
N VAL A 243 10.43 0.72 25.33
CA VAL A 243 9.99 2.03 25.83
C VAL A 243 10.12 2.01 27.35
N GLY A 244 10.79 3.02 27.91
CA GLY A 244 11.06 3.06 29.36
C GLY A 244 11.90 1.87 29.88
N GLY A 245 12.65 1.19 29.00
CA GLY A 245 13.44 0.00 29.35
C GLY A 245 12.68 -1.32 29.28
N SER A 246 11.37 -1.31 29.00
CA SER A 246 10.54 -2.50 28.82
C SER A 246 10.36 -2.83 27.35
N LEU A 247 10.49 -4.12 26.99
CA LEU A 247 10.20 -4.61 25.64
C LEU A 247 8.74 -4.33 25.28
N ILE A 248 8.51 -3.86 24.06
CA ILE A 248 7.18 -3.77 23.47
C ILE A 248 6.79 -5.17 23.00
N GLU A 249 5.81 -5.78 23.66
CA GLU A 249 5.27 -7.08 23.27
C GLU A 249 3.75 -6.97 23.26
N ASN A 250 3.14 -7.12 22.08
CA ASN A 250 1.69 -6.97 21.89
C ASN A 250 1.09 -5.70 22.56
N PRO A 251 1.57 -4.49 22.23
CA PRO A 251 1.09 -3.26 22.86
C PRO A 251 -0.37 -2.96 22.52
N ASP A 252 -1.09 -2.36 23.46
CA ASP A 252 -2.37 -1.71 23.15
C ASP A 252 -2.11 -0.41 22.37
N LEU A 253 -2.21 -0.47 21.04
CA LEU A 253 -1.96 0.69 20.20
C LEU A 253 -2.97 1.83 20.42
N ALA A 254 -4.14 1.55 21.01
CA ALA A 254 -5.11 2.58 21.37
C ALA A 254 -4.67 3.39 22.59
N SER A 255 -3.81 2.84 23.47
CA SER A 255 -3.19 3.60 24.55
C SER A 255 -1.97 4.38 24.08
N VAL A 256 -1.29 3.89 23.03
CA VAL A 256 -0.13 4.56 22.41
C VAL A 256 -0.56 5.76 21.57
N PHE A 257 -1.57 5.61 20.71
CA PHE A 257 -2.06 6.70 19.86
C PHE A 257 -3.26 7.42 20.50
N PRO A 258 -3.25 8.77 20.56
CA PRO A 258 -2.20 9.69 20.11
C PRO A 258 -1.17 10.06 21.20
N ALA A 259 -1.30 9.52 22.40
CA ALA A 259 -0.64 10.04 23.61
C ALA A 259 0.90 9.96 23.60
N GLU A 260 1.47 8.93 22.99
CA GLU A 260 2.92 8.68 23.01
C GLU A 260 3.62 8.99 21.67
N ILE A 261 2.92 9.69 20.76
CA ILE A 261 3.41 9.96 19.42
C ILE A 261 4.24 11.25 19.40
N SER A 262 5.47 11.16 18.88
CA SER A 262 6.40 12.29 18.80
C SER A 262 6.25 13.10 17.51
N SER A 263 5.81 12.48 16.42
CA SER A 263 5.61 13.14 15.13
C SER A 263 4.79 12.26 14.19
N TYR A 264 4.42 12.82 13.04
CA TYR A 264 3.72 12.15 11.96
C TYR A 264 4.48 12.29 10.65
N SER A 265 4.45 11.25 9.83
CA SER A 265 5.10 11.23 8.51
C SER A 265 4.20 10.59 7.45
N GLY A 266 4.12 11.22 6.28
CA GLY A 266 3.38 10.76 5.11
C GLY A 266 4.28 10.01 4.13
N THR A 267 5.21 9.20 4.62
CA THR A 267 6.23 8.47 3.81
C THR A 267 5.82 7.04 3.46
N ARG A 268 4.61 6.64 3.85
CA ARG A 268 4.07 5.32 3.60
C ARG A 268 4.04 5.01 2.10
N GLY A 269 4.55 3.86 1.70
CA GLY A 269 4.58 3.44 0.30
C GLY A 269 5.45 4.34 -0.59
N SER A 270 6.41 5.09 -0.03
CA SER A 270 7.11 6.14 -0.79
C SER A 270 8.09 5.63 -1.85
N SER A 271 8.52 4.37 -1.78
CA SER A 271 9.51 3.83 -2.69
C SER A 271 9.26 2.36 -2.96
N TRP A 272 8.97 2.01 -4.21
CA TRP A 272 8.82 0.61 -4.58
C TRP A 272 10.16 -0.13 -4.60
N ILE A 273 11.28 0.56 -4.82
CA ILE A 273 12.59 -0.10 -4.99
C ILE A 273 13.34 -0.32 -3.66
N ARG A 274 13.06 0.47 -2.63
CA ARG A 274 13.78 0.46 -1.35
C ARG A 274 13.13 -0.47 -0.33
N GLY A 275 13.90 -1.42 0.21
CA GLY A 275 13.51 -2.40 1.23
C GLY A 275 13.28 -1.85 2.64
N VAL A 276 12.70 -0.65 2.75
CA VAL A 276 12.35 -0.05 4.04
C VAL A 276 10.91 -0.44 4.43
N PRO A 277 10.63 -0.83 5.69
CA PRO A 277 9.36 -1.46 6.03
C PRO A 277 8.12 -0.65 5.66
N TYR A 278 8.08 0.63 6.01
CA TYR A 278 6.95 1.51 5.67
C TYR A 278 6.67 1.68 4.16
N ALA A 279 7.55 1.19 3.28
CA ALA A 279 7.39 1.20 1.84
C ALA A 279 7.35 -0.19 1.21
N THR A 280 7.62 -1.26 1.96
CA THR A 280 7.82 -2.62 1.42
C THR A 280 6.83 -3.62 1.98
N VAL A 281 6.51 -3.52 3.28
CA VAL A 281 5.79 -4.57 4.02
C VAL A 281 4.70 -4.04 4.94
N ILE A 282 3.76 -4.95 5.25
CA ILE A 282 2.64 -4.78 6.18
C ILE A 282 2.50 -6.01 7.08
N ASN A 283 1.91 -5.84 8.26
CA ASN A 283 1.59 -6.92 9.18
C ASN A 283 0.11 -6.94 9.55
N GLY A 284 -0.29 -8.05 10.15
CA GLY A 284 -1.66 -8.33 10.55
C GLY A 284 -2.09 -7.63 11.84
N TYR A 285 -1.23 -6.86 12.53
CA TYR A 285 -1.48 -6.53 13.94
C TYR A 285 -2.78 -5.73 14.14
N MET A 286 -3.09 -4.84 13.21
CA MET A 286 -4.36 -4.14 13.12
C MET A 286 -5.13 -4.59 11.88
N THR A 287 -6.45 -4.78 12.03
CA THR A 287 -7.38 -5.10 10.95
C THR A 287 -7.40 -4.03 9.84
N PRO A 288 -7.94 -4.34 8.64
CA PRO A 288 -7.98 -3.40 7.53
C PRO A 288 -8.58 -2.05 7.91
N ASN A 289 -7.99 -0.98 7.39
CA ASN A 289 -8.48 0.41 7.56
C ASN A 289 -8.70 0.84 9.02
N ASN A 290 -7.95 0.27 9.97
CA ASN A 290 -8.06 0.63 11.38
C ASN A 290 -8.01 2.16 11.63
N ARG A 291 -8.74 2.66 12.62
CA ARG A 291 -8.74 4.12 12.89
C ARG A 291 -7.43 4.63 13.47
N ILE A 292 -6.66 3.74 14.08
CA ILE A 292 -5.30 4.04 14.53
C ILE A 292 -4.41 4.10 13.28
N PRO A 293 -3.64 5.20 13.07
CA PRO A 293 -2.65 5.26 11.99
C PRO A 293 -1.59 4.16 12.16
N ASP A 294 -0.83 3.88 11.12
CA ASP A 294 0.33 2.98 11.29
C ASP A 294 1.30 3.57 12.32
N ILE A 295 1.88 2.72 13.17
CA ILE A 295 2.77 3.16 14.25
C ILE A 295 4.20 2.73 13.93
N GLY A 296 5.09 3.70 13.79
CA GLY A 296 6.48 3.50 13.40
C GLY A 296 7.47 3.82 14.53
N ILE A 297 8.48 2.97 14.69
CA ILE A 297 9.67 3.15 15.54
C ILE A 297 10.89 2.94 14.64
N HIS A 298 11.67 4.00 14.39
CA HIS A 298 12.84 3.96 13.48
C HIS A 298 12.56 3.34 12.10
N GLY A 299 11.39 3.65 11.53
CA GLY A 299 10.96 3.18 10.21
C GLY A 299 10.47 1.72 10.16
N ARG A 300 10.22 1.10 11.32
CA ARG A 300 9.66 -0.26 11.50
C ARG A 300 8.46 -0.19 12.43
N GLY A 301 7.64 -1.24 12.58
CA GLY A 301 6.57 -1.24 13.58
C GLY A 301 5.27 -1.86 13.10
N PHE A 302 4.15 -1.18 13.28
CA PHE A 302 2.82 -1.71 13.04
C PHE A 302 2.23 -1.06 11.78
N TYR A 303 2.41 -1.72 10.63
CA TYR A 303 1.91 -1.26 9.34
C TYR A 303 0.75 -2.13 8.88
N SER A 304 -0.47 -1.62 8.90
CA SER A 304 -1.66 -2.41 8.55
C SER A 304 -2.00 -2.31 7.07
N SER A 305 -2.89 -3.17 6.57
CA SER A 305 -3.48 -3.03 5.23
C SER A 305 -4.44 -1.83 5.21
N ARG A 306 -4.40 -1.07 4.11
CA ARG A 306 -5.16 0.18 3.95
C ARG A 306 -5.71 0.27 2.52
N SER A 307 -6.94 0.75 2.36
CA SER A 307 -7.58 0.90 1.05
C SER A 307 -8.58 2.04 1.05
N TYR A 308 -8.88 2.54 -0.15
CA TYR A 308 -10.00 3.46 -0.39
C TYR A 308 -11.28 2.73 -0.82
N HIS A 309 -11.21 1.41 -1.00
CA HIS A 309 -12.39 0.60 -1.18
C HIS A 309 -13.25 0.64 0.09
N THR A 310 -14.56 0.77 -0.08
CA THR A 310 -15.48 0.84 1.07
C THR A 310 -15.53 -0.50 1.80
N GLY A 311 -15.25 -0.47 3.11
CA GLY A 311 -15.52 -1.57 4.03
C GLY A 311 -14.45 -2.65 4.12
N GLY A 312 -13.25 -2.45 3.55
CA GLY A 312 -12.19 -3.45 3.58
C GLY A 312 -11.02 -3.13 2.66
N SER A 313 -10.13 -4.10 2.49
CA SER A 313 -8.98 -4.02 1.56
C SER A 313 -8.71 -5.37 0.89
N MET A 314 -8.10 -5.32 -0.29
CA MET A 314 -7.72 -6.53 -1.03
C MET A 314 -6.44 -7.17 -0.48
N HIS A 315 -6.45 -8.49 -0.39
CA HIS A 315 -5.33 -9.31 0.05
C HIS A 315 -5.10 -10.43 -0.95
N ALA A 316 -3.86 -10.61 -1.38
CA ALA A 316 -3.46 -11.79 -2.12
C ALA A 316 -2.84 -12.81 -1.16
N MET A 317 -3.34 -14.04 -1.24
CA MET A 317 -2.82 -15.18 -0.50
C MET A 317 -1.56 -15.70 -1.20
N LEU A 318 -0.80 -16.54 -0.49
CA LEU A 318 0.44 -17.12 -0.98
C LEU A 318 0.23 -18.03 -2.20
N ASP A 319 -0.94 -18.64 -2.37
CA ASP A 319 -1.34 -19.38 -3.60
C ASP A 319 -1.72 -18.45 -4.77
N GLY A 320 -1.71 -17.14 -4.53
CA GLY A 320 -2.08 -16.10 -5.47
C GLY A 320 -3.57 -15.85 -5.60
N SER A 321 -4.46 -16.53 -4.88
CA SER A 321 -5.87 -16.12 -4.79
C SER A 321 -5.98 -14.72 -4.17
N VAL A 322 -7.00 -13.96 -4.55
CA VAL A 322 -7.19 -12.58 -4.07
C VAL A 322 -8.57 -12.46 -3.43
N HIS A 323 -8.60 -12.01 -2.19
CA HIS A 323 -9.81 -11.88 -1.38
C HIS A 323 -9.96 -10.47 -0.85
N PHE A 324 -11.20 -10.08 -0.59
CA PHE A 324 -11.49 -8.81 0.06
C PHE A 324 -11.81 -9.06 1.52
N LEU A 325 -10.93 -8.59 2.40
CA LEU A 325 -11.11 -8.73 3.84
C LEU A 325 -11.77 -7.47 4.40
N THR A 326 -12.86 -7.65 5.13
CA THR A 326 -13.66 -6.53 5.66
C THR A 326 -12.98 -5.86 6.84
N ASP A 327 -13.25 -4.57 7.05
CA ASP A 327 -12.78 -3.82 8.24
C ASP A 327 -13.24 -4.46 9.57
N SER A 328 -14.35 -5.20 9.53
CA SER A 328 -14.96 -5.91 10.67
C SER A 328 -14.50 -7.36 10.83
N VAL A 329 -13.46 -7.80 10.10
CA VAL A 329 -12.88 -9.14 10.31
C VAL A 329 -12.46 -9.31 11.76
N ASP A 330 -12.67 -10.51 12.32
CA ASP A 330 -12.19 -10.82 13.65
C ASP A 330 -10.66 -10.68 13.71
N ARG A 331 -10.16 -10.05 14.78
CA ARG A 331 -8.74 -9.71 14.87
C ARG A 331 -7.87 -10.95 14.94
N ASP A 332 -8.29 -11.98 15.67
CA ASP A 332 -7.47 -13.17 15.88
C ASP A 332 -7.44 -14.00 14.58
N VAL A 333 -8.56 -14.06 13.86
CA VAL A 333 -8.62 -14.59 12.47
C VAL A 333 -7.66 -13.84 11.54
N TYR A 334 -7.64 -12.51 11.62
CA TYR A 334 -6.78 -11.70 10.78
C TYR A 334 -5.29 -11.85 11.13
N HIS A 335 -4.95 -12.02 12.41
CA HIS A 335 -3.59 -12.35 12.85
C HIS A 335 -3.13 -13.69 12.29
N ALA A 336 -3.99 -14.70 12.37
CA ALA A 336 -3.74 -16.04 11.83
C ALA A 336 -3.46 -16.02 10.32
N LEU A 337 -4.27 -15.28 9.55
CA LEU A 337 -4.08 -15.13 8.10
C LEU A 337 -2.73 -14.51 7.74
N PHE A 338 -2.13 -13.70 8.62
CA PHE A 338 -0.82 -13.11 8.39
C PHE A 338 0.34 -13.99 8.87
N SER A 339 0.05 -15.09 9.58
CA SER A 339 1.03 -16.07 10.02
C SER A 339 1.20 -17.20 8.99
N ARG A 340 2.37 -17.83 9.04
CA ARG A 340 2.70 -19.05 8.29
C ARG A 340 2.99 -20.24 9.20
N ASP A 341 3.04 -20.01 10.51
CA ASP A 341 3.59 -20.92 11.53
C ASP A 341 2.49 -21.60 12.39
N GLY A 342 1.22 -21.17 12.36
CA GLY A 342 0.17 -21.52 13.33
C GLY A 342 -0.44 -22.93 13.26
N ARG A 343 -0.32 -23.63 12.14
CA ARG A 343 -1.14 -24.80 11.73
C ARG A 343 -2.66 -24.55 11.87
N GLU A 344 -3.07 -23.29 11.85
CA GLU A 344 -4.46 -22.90 12.04
C GLU A 344 -5.18 -23.03 10.69
N VAL A 345 -6.17 -23.93 10.61
CA VAL A 345 -7.06 -23.98 9.44
C VAL A 345 -8.05 -22.83 9.58
N VAL A 346 -7.70 -21.70 8.99
CA VAL A 346 -8.58 -20.54 8.91
C VAL A 346 -9.19 -20.51 7.51
N GLU A 347 -10.52 -20.60 7.45
CA GLU A 347 -11.24 -20.32 6.21
C GLU A 347 -11.22 -18.81 5.96
N VAL A 348 -10.75 -18.42 4.78
CA VAL A 348 -10.85 -17.02 4.33
C VAL A 348 -12.36 -16.70 4.18
N PRO A 349 -12.89 -15.68 4.89
CA PRO A 349 -14.32 -15.38 4.90
C PRO A 349 -14.93 -15.02 3.55
#